data_AF-Q52746-F1
#
_entry.id   AF-Q52746-F1
#
_cell.length_a   1.000
_cell.length_b   1.000
_cell.length_c   1.000
_cell.angle_alpha   90.00
_cell.angle_beta   90.00
_cell.angle_gamma   90.00
#
_symmetry.space_group_name_H-M   'P 1'
#
loop_
_entity.id
_entity.type
_entity.pdbx_description
1 polymer ?
#
loop_
_entity_poly.entity_id
_entity_poly.type
_entity_poly.pdbx_seq_one_letter_code
_entity_poly.pdbx_strand_id
1 'polypeptide(L)'
;MADQYLEQAKKLYEFAKAKPPLNEYGVNRKEGTEYDFYKSDAKEDDVAWAAAWLYKATQEDQYKNELASYPGPNPNDDNWSSLNWNRVDLAASIMNGEINNNWNTASDWFNNHCKSDNYFFVGEWGSARYNCAAQLAALVASKHDAVDKEAWAQNQMGYILGEKGVGTANPKCFVTGFDENSPKNPHHRAASGTDSAQTNADSIENKHILLGALVGGPADENGAYQDIRSDYQSNEVSLDYNAGLVGAAAGLYYFYPQGITDADISASVPDSGVEITYGGGMGNSAVVNNSQNYAKLLQYSLYFYDANMCGSDVGESSALTWRKDCHVQDAQLNSAPAESETILPKLNTVIGKYWSFVNLLSEENAEADTVPAATRTKTRVLRLSKAVDLRNSLRCRRLRTVSRI
;
A
#
# COMPACT_ATOMS: atom_id res chain seq x y z
N MET A 1 23.47 -5.87 -1.93
CA MET A 1 22.09 -5.75 -1.40
C MET A 1 21.08 -6.28 -2.40
N ALA A 2 20.89 -5.69 -3.59
CA ALA A 2 19.96 -6.23 -4.60
C ALA A 2 20.27 -7.69 -4.99
N ASP A 3 21.54 -7.99 -5.29
CA ASP A 3 21.96 -9.36 -5.66
C ASP A 3 21.75 -10.36 -4.51
N GLN A 4 21.95 -9.93 -3.26
CA GLN A 4 21.72 -10.77 -2.08
C GLN A 4 20.22 -11.07 -1.89
N TYR A 5 19.35 -10.08 -2.11
CA TYR A 5 17.90 -10.29 -2.07
C TYR A 5 17.44 -11.20 -3.20
N LEU A 6 17.99 -11.03 -4.41
CA LEU A 6 17.66 -11.89 -5.53
C LEU A 6 18.11 -13.34 -5.30
N GLU A 7 19.31 -13.55 -4.77
CA GLU A 7 19.80 -14.89 -4.41
C GLU A 7 18.88 -15.55 -3.37
N GLN A 8 18.49 -14.80 -2.34
CA GLN A 8 17.58 -15.32 -1.30
C GLN A 8 16.17 -15.58 -1.86
N ALA A 9 15.65 -14.71 -2.72
CA ALA A 9 14.35 -14.88 -3.37
C ALA A 9 14.30 -16.16 -4.21
N LYS A 10 15.36 -16.44 -4.98
CA LYS A 10 15.50 -17.70 -5.74
C LYS A 10 15.46 -18.92 -4.81
N LYS A 11 16.20 -18.89 -3.69
CA LYS A 11 16.20 -19.99 -2.70
C LYS A 11 14.82 -20.22 -2.07
N LEU A 12 14.13 -19.14 -1.69
CA LEU A 12 12.79 -19.21 -1.10
C LEU A 12 11.75 -19.74 -2.09
N TYR A 13 11.84 -19.31 -3.35
CA TYR A 13 10.98 -19.80 -4.42
C TYR A 13 11.15 -21.31 -4.65
N GLU A 14 12.39 -21.79 -4.80
CA GLU A 14 12.65 -23.23 -4.97
C GLU A 14 12.19 -24.03 -3.75
N PHE A 15 12.39 -23.50 -2.54
CA PHE A 15 11.89 -24.11 -1.31
C PHE A 15 10.36 -24.24 -1.32
N ALA A 16 9.63 -23.17 -1.64
CA ALA A 16 8.17 -23.15 -1.66
C ALA A 16 7.62 -24.11 -2.72
N LYS A 17 8.21 -24.11 -3.93
CA LYS A 17 7.83 -24.99 -5.03
C LYS A 17 8.00 -26.47 -4.67
N ALA A 18 9.10 -26.83 -3.99
CA ALA A 18 9.39 -28.21 -3.60
C ALA A 18 8.48 -28.78 -2.50
N LYS A 19 7.70 -27.95 -1.79
CA LYS A 19 6.74 -28.46 -0.79
C LYS A 19 5.55 -29.16 -1.45
N PRO A 20 4.84 -30.07 -0.76
CA PRO A 20 3.52 -30.49 -1.21
C PRO A 20 2.53 -29.30 -1.18
N PRO A 21 1.39 -29.39 -1.87
CA PRO A 21 0.24 -28.52 -1.63
C PRO A 21 -0.14 -28.52 -0.15
N LEU A 22 -0.73 -27.43 0.32
CA LEU A 22 -1.27 -27.37 1.67
C LEU A 22 -2.41 -28.39 1.79
N ASN A 23 -2.43 -29.15 2.89
CA ASN A 23 -3.62 -29.92 3.26
C ASN A 23 -4.62 -29.00 3.98
N GLU A 24 -5.81 -29.52 4.33
CA GLU A 24 -6.86 -28.76 5.04
C GLU A 24 -6.39 -28.07 6.35
N TYR A 25 -5.21 -28.45 6.86
CA TYR A 25 -4.57 -27.94 8.07
C TYR A 25 -3.32 -27.08 7.84
N GLY A 26 -2.95 -26.77 6.59
CA GLY A 26 -1.81 -25.90 6.29
C GLY A 26 -0.53 -26.29 7.04
N VAL A 27 0.00 -27.51 6.85
CA VAL A 27 1.28 -27.99 7.46
C VAL A 27 1.35 -27.89 9.01
N ASN A 28 1.15 -29.01 9.71
CA ASN A 28 1.45 -29.20 11.15
C ASN A 28 1.08 -28.01 12.07
N ARG A 29 -0.24 -27.80 12.25
CA ARG A 29 -0.80 -27.01 13.36
C ARG A 29 -0.10 -27.35 14.69
N LYS A 30 0.66 -26.40 15.21
CA LYS A 30 0.99 -26.37 16.64
C LYS A 30 0.11 -25.28 17.25
N GLU A 31 -0.87 -25.67 18.05
CA GLU A 31 -1.79 -24.76 18.74
C GLU A 31 -1.01 -23.65 19.48
N GLY A 32 -1.41 -22.39 19.33
CA GLY A 32 -0.72 -21.23 19.92
C GLY A 32 0.48 -20.71 19.11
N THR A 33 0.43 -20.81 17.77
CA THR A 33 1.45 -20.23 16.86
C THR A 33 0.79 -19.31 15.83
N GLU A 34 1.60 -18.63 14.99
CA GLU A 34 1.18 -17.68 13.93
C GLU A 34 -0.01 -18.16 13.06
N TYR A 35 -0.19 -19.49 12.95
CA TYR A 35 -1.27 -20.15 12.22
C TYR A 35 -2.69 -19.86 12.72
N ASP A 36 -2.86 -19.31 13.93
CA ASP A 36 -4.17 -18.89 14.45
C ASP A 36 -4.57 -17.47 13.96
N PHE A 37 -3.64 -16.72 13.34
CA PHE A 37 -3.87 -15.35 12.86
C PHE A 37 -3.85 -15.24 11.32
N TYR A 38 -2.82 -15.77 10.67
CA TYR A 38 -2.62 -15.69 9.21
C TYR A 38 -2.60 -17.08 8.58
N LYS A 39 -3.76 -17.75 8.58
CA LYS A 39 -3.90 -19.06 7.97
C LYS A 39 -3.79 -18.99 6.44
N SER A 40 -2.87 -19.76 5.87
CA SER A 40 -2.72 -19.90 4.41
C SER A 40 -3.71 -20.94 3.84
N ASP A 41 -4.38 -20.59 2.74
CA ASP A 41 -5.32 -21.47 2.03
C ASP A 41 -4.64 -22.31 0.95
N ALA A 42 -3.71 -21.70 0.22
CA ALA A 42 -2.98 -22.29 -0.88
C ALA A 42 -1.57 -21.68 -0.95
N LYS A 43 -0.70 -22.28 -1.75
CA LYS A 43 0.64 -21.73 -2.04
C LYS A 43 0.86 -21.51 -3.53
N GLU A 44 0.00 -22.08 -4.37
CA GLU A 44 0.15 -22.17 -5.81
C GLU A 44 0.08 -20.77 -6.44
N ASP A 45 -0.80 -19.91 -5.90
CA ASP A 45 -0.89 -18.50 -6.22
C ASP A 45 0.35 -17.72 -5.80
N ASP A 46 0.87 -17.94 -4.60
CA ASP A 46 2.14 -17.33 -4.13
C ASP A 46 3.33 -17.71 -5.02
N VAL A 47 3.42 -18.99 -5.42
CA VAL A 47 4.48 -19.47 -6.31
C VAL A 47 4.35 -18.79 -7.68
N ALA A 48 3.15 -18.67 -8.23
CA ALA A 48 2.93 -17.96 -9.49
C ALA A 48 3.31 -16.46 -9.38
N TRP A 49 2.89 -15.81 -8.30
CA TRP A 49 3.22 -14.42 -8.02
C TRP A 49 4.73 -14.20 -7.85
N ALA A 50 5.42 -15.08 -7.12
CA ALA A 50 6.87 -15.05 -6.98
C ALA A 50 7.60 -15.29 -8.30
N ALA A 51 7.09 -16.19 -9.16
CA ALA A 51 7.62 -16.40 -10.50
C ALA A 51 7.54 -15.12 -11.35
N ALA A 52 6.43 -14.37 -11.29
CA ALA A 52 6.33 -13.08 -11.98
C ALA A 52 7.44 -12.09 -11.57
N TRP A 53 7.68 -11.94 -10.27
CA TRP A 53 8.73 -11.06 -9.75
C TRP A 53 10.14 -11.53 -10.09
N LEU A 54 10.38 -12.84 -10.01
CA LEU A 54 11.67 -13.42 -10.41
C LEU A 54 11.91 -13.24 -11.91
N TYR A 55 10.89 -13.39 -12.76
CA TYR A 55 11.02 -13.06 -14.19
C TYR A 55 11.37 -11.59 -14.38
N LYS A 56 10.65 -10.65 -13.73
CA LYS A 56 10.97 -9.22 -13.80
C LYS A 56 12.42 -8.93 -13.39
N ALA A 57 12.93 -9.60 -12.36
CA ALA A 57 14.28 -9.40 -11.85
C ALA A 57 15.39 -10.07 -12.69
N THR A 58 15.10 -11.19 -13.36
CA THR A 58 16.12 -12.07 -13.98
C THR A 58 16.02 -12.18 -15.49
N GLN A 59 14.83 -11.98 -16.04
CA GLN A 59 14.46 -12.27 -17.43
C GLN A 59 14.64 -13.76 -17.82
N GLU A 60 14.61 -14.68 -16.87
CA GLU A 60 14.72 -16.12 -17.14
C GLU A 60 13.35 -16.73 -17.52
N ASP A 61 13.24 -17.31 -18.72
CA ASP A 61 11.98 -17.82 -19.28
C ASP A 61 11.30 -18.90 -18.43
N GLN A 62 12.04 -19.63 -17.59
CA GLN A 62 11.45 -20.61 -16.68
C GLN A 62 10.39 -20.00 -15.76
N TYR A 63 10.63 -18.79 -15.24
CA TYR A 63 9.70 -18.10 -14.35
C TYR A 63 8.50 -17.54 -15.11
N LYS A 64 8.74 -17.05 -16.33
CA LYS A 64 7.68 -16.61 -17.25
C LYS A 64 6.72 -17.74 -17.61
N ASN A 65 7.26 -18.91 -17.90
CA ASN A 65 6.49 -20.11 -18.25
C ASN A 65 5.73 -20.66 -17.04
N GLU A 66 6.32 -20.62 -15.85
CA GLU A 66 5.62 -21.01 -14.63
C GLU A 66 4.40 -20.11 -14.39
N LEU A 67 4.58 -18.78 -14.45
CA LEU A 67 3.49 -17.83 -14.34
C LEU A 67 2.38 -18.09 -15.36
N ALA A 68 2.75 -18.34 -16.62
CA ALA A 68 1.80 -18.62 -17.69
C ALA A 68 1.00 -19.92 -17.49
N SER A 69 1.54 -20.87 -16.73
CA SER A 69 0.88 -22.16 -16.44
C SER A 69 -0.15 -22.09 -15.32
N TYR A 70 -0.10 -21.04 -14.50
CA TYR A 70 -1.02 -20.85 -13.39
C TYR A 70 -2.39 -20.35 -13.90
N PRO A 71 -3.50 -21.01 -13.52
CA PRO A 71 -4.82 -20.71 -14.09
C PRO A 71 -5.41 -19.36 -13.66
N GLY A 72 -4.89 -18.78 -12.57
CA GLY A 72 -5.48 -17.60 -11.93
C GLY A 72 -6.62 -17.95 -10.96
N PRO A 73 -7.41 -16.95 -10.52
CA PRO A 73 -8.54 -17.14 -9.63
C PRO A 73 -9.53 -18.17 -10.19
N ASN A 74 -10.10 -19.00 -9.32
CA ASN A 74 -11.20 -19.88 -9.72
C ASN A 74 -12.42 -19.00 -10.09
N PRO A 75 -13.00 -19.17 -11.29
CA PRO A 75 -14.10 -18.32 -11.77
C PRO A 75 -15.40 -18.45 -10.96
N ASN A 76 -15.50 -19.45 -10.08
CA ASN A 76 -16.63 -19.62 -9.16
C ASN A 76 -16.37 -19.04 -7.77
N ASP A 77 -15.17 -18.54 -7.49
CA ASP A 77 -14.89 -17.87 -6.23
C ASP A 77 -15.68 -16.55 -6.16
N ASP A 78 -16.06 -16.16 -4.96
CA ASP A 78 -16.70 -14.87 -4.70
C ASP A 78 -15.64 -13.74 -4.64
N ASN A 79 -16.02 -12.58 -4.11
CA ASN A 79 -15.11 -11.45 -3.97
C ASN A 79 -13.90 -11.73 -3.05
N TRP A 80 -13.86 -12.85 -2.31
CA TRP A 80 -12.70 -13.28 -1.53
C TRP A 80 -11.45 -13.48 -2.39
N SER A 81 -11.63 -13.81 -3.67
CA SER A 81 -10.55 -13.92 -4.65
C SER A 81 -9.93 -12.57 -5.07
N SER A 82 -10.42 -11.46 -4.52
CA SER A 82 -9.76 -10.15 -4.62
C SER A 82 -8.38 -10.19 -3.94
N LEU A 83 -7.47 -9.35 -4.44
CA LEU A 83 -6.10 -9.30 -3.94
C LEU A 83 -6.06 -9.10 -2.42
N ASN A 84 -5.46 -10.05 -1.71
CA ASN A 84 -5.18 -9.95 -0.28
C ASN A 84 -3.95 -10.78 0.09
N TRP A 85 -3.58 -10.79 1.37
CA TRP A 85 -2.37 -11.47 1.85
C TRP A 85 -2.41 -12.99 1.69
N ASN A 86 -3.60 -13.59 1.60
CA ASN A 86 -3.81 -15.04 1.49
C ASN A 86 -4.14 -15.50 0.07
N ARG A 87 -4.61 -14.58 -0.79
CA ARG A 87 -5.00 -14.85 -2.17
C ARG A 87 -4.38 -13.80 -3.08
N VAL A 88 -3.30 -14.18 -3.76
CA VAL A 88 -2.60 -13.35 -4.75
C VAL A 88 -2.86 -13.81 -6.19
N ASP A 89 -3.86 -14.67 -6.40
CA ASP A 89 -4.26 -15.23 -7.70
C ASP A 89 -4.52 -14.13 -8.74
N LEU A 90 -5.27 -13.08 -8.33
CA LEU A 90 -5.59 -11.94 -9.18
C LEU A 90 -4.34 -11.14 -9.56
N ALA A 91 -3.42 -10.94 -8.61
CA ALA A 91 -2.16 -10.24 -8.87
C ALA A 91 -1.27 -11.05 -9.83
N ALA A 92 -1.17 -12.37 -9.66
CA ALA A 92 -0.50 -13.25 -10.60
C ALA A 92 -1.12 -13.15 -12.01
N SER A 93 -2.46 -13.09 -12.10
CA SER A 93 -3.16 -12.93 -13.39
C SER A 93 -2.87 -11.58 -14.06
N ILE A 94 -2.79 -10.49 -13.29
CA ILE A 94 -2.39 -9.16 -13.78
C ILE A 94 -0.94 -9.19 -14.29
N MET A 95 -0.02 -9.81 -13.56
CA MET A 95 1.37 -9.97 -14.02
C MET A 95 1.47 -10.84 -15.25
N ASN A 96 0.63 -11.87 -15.38
CA ASN A 96 0.56 -12.68 -16.60
C ASN A 96 0.10 -11.83 -17.80
N GLY A 97 -0.84 -10.91 -17.56
CA GLY A 97 -1.20 -9.83 -18.46
C GLY A 97 0.00 -9.00 -18.90
N GLU A 98 0.75 -8.46 -17.95
CA GLU A 98 1.90 -7.58 -18.25
C GLU A 98 3.05 -8.33 -18.95
N ILE A 99 3.39 -9.53 -18.48
CA ILE A 99 4.59 -10.28 -18.91
C ILE A 99 4.33 -11.11 -20.18
N ASN A 100 3.16 -11.73 -20.27
CA ASN A 100 2.79 -12.65 -21.35
C ASN A 100 1.73 -12.09 -22.30
N ASN A 101 1.28 -10.85 -22.08
CA ASN A 101 0.17 -10.25 -22.84
C ASN A 101 -1.11 -11.10 -22.78
N ASN A 102 -1.35 -11.77 -21.65
CA ASN A 102 -2.54 -12.60 -21.41
C ASN A 102 -3.38 -12.00 -20.27
N TRP A 103 -4.26 -11.07 -20.62
CA TRP A 103 -5.12 -10.35 -19.67
C TRP A 103 -6.46 -11.03 -19.39
N ASN A 104 -6.80 -12.10 -20.12
CA ASN A 104 -8.15 -12.68 -20.14
C ASN A 104 -8.69 -12.96 -18.72
N THR A 105 -7.92 -13.70 -17.90
CA THR A 105 -8.35 -14.06 -16.55
C THR A 105 -8.54 -12.83 -15.64
N ALA A 106 -7.62 -11.86 -15.69
CA ALA A 106 -7.73 -10.65 -14.89
C ALA A 106 -8.92 -9.79 -15.34
N SER A 107 -9.07 -9.57 -16.64
CA SER A 107 -10.19 -8.80 -17.21
C SER A 107 -11.53 -9.45 -16.91
N ASP A 108 -11.63 -10.79 -17.02
CA ASP A 108 -12.84 -11.54 -16.67
C ASP A 108 -13.18 -11.39 -15.17
N TRP A 109 -12.18 -11.43 -14.29
CA TRP A 109 -12.39 -11.17 -12.87
C TRP A 109 -12.98 -9.78 -12.62
N PHE A 110 -12.35 -8.71 -13.14
CA PHE A 110 -12.87 -7.34 -12.96
C PHE A 110 -14.27 -7.16 -13.56
N ASN A 111 -14.50 -7.72 -14.74
CA ASN A 111 -15.80 -7.67 -15.39
C ASN A 111 -16.87 -8.43 -14.61
N ASN A 112 -16.48 -9.42 -13.78
CA ASN A 112 -17.39 -10.21 -12.96
C ASN A 112 -17.66 -9.64 -11.57
N HIS A 113 -16.66 -9.02 -10.94
CA HIS A 113 -16.70 -8.58 -9.55
C HIS A 113 -16.87 -7.06 -9.40
N CYS A 114 -16.27 -6.24 -10.28
CA CYS A 114 -16.29 -4.78 -10.21
C CYS A 114 -17.40 -4.18 -11.10
N LYS A 115 -18.65 -4.65 -10.91
CA LYS A 115 -19.81 -4.28 -11.74
C LYS A 115 -20.67 -3.14 -11.18
N SER A 116 -20.63 -2.92 -9.87
CA SER A 116 -21.54 -2.03 -9.16
C SER A 116 -20.82 -0.78 -8.65
N ASP A 117 -21.56 0.33 -8.61
CA ASP A 117 -21.13 1.59 -7.97
C ASP A 117 -21.33 1.59 -6.46
N ASN A 118 -21.98 0.57 -5.90
CA ASN A 118 -22.07 0.35 -4.46
C ASN A 118 -20.69 0.05 -3.87
N TYR A 119 -20.56 0.21 -2.55
CA TYR A 119 -19.33 -0.15 -1.84
C TYR A 119 -18.96 -1.61 -2.11
N PHE A 120 -17.73 -1.84 -2.58
CA PHE A 120 -17.20 -3.18 -2.80
C PHE A 120 -16.93 -3.85 -1.44
N PHE A 121 -17.92 -4.61 -0.97
CA PHE A 121 -17.87 -5.35 0.29
C PHE A 121 -17.48 -6.81 0.02
N VAL A 122 -16.57 -7.34 0.83
CA VAL A 122 -16.13 -8.74 0.76
C VAL A 122 -16.45 -9.48 2.05
N GLY A 123 -16.17 -8.85 3.19
CA GLY A 123 -16.49 -9.37 4.51
C GLY A 123 -16.24 -8.32 5.58
N GLU A 124 -16.75 -8.59 6.78
CA GLU A 124 -16.69 -7.68 7.94
C GLU A 124 -15.26 -7.34 8.37
N TRP A 125 -14.32 -8.28 8.18
CA TRP A 125 -12.91 -8.11 8.54
C TRP A 125 -12.13 -7.41 7.44
N GLY A 126 -11.82 -6.12 7.66
CA GLY A 126 -11.03 -5.34 6.71
C GLY A 126 -11.76 -5.12 5.40
N SER A 127 -13.05 -4.77 5.45
CA SER A 127 -13.84 -4.47 4.26
C SER A 127 -13.19 -3.34 3.44
N ALA A 128 -12.65 -2.31 4.09
CA ALA A 128 -11.94 -1.20 3.45
C ALA A 128 -10.62 -1.65 2.81
N ARG A 129 -9.92 -2.63 3.40
CA ARG A 129 -8.73 -3.24 2.81
C ARG A 129 -9.04 -3.93 1.50
N TYR A 130 -10.08 -4.77 1.46
CA TYR A 130 -10.45 -5.46 0.23
C TYR A 130 -10.87 -4.48 -0.86
N ASN A 131 -11.63 -3.45 -0.47
CA ASN A 131 -12.03 -2.39 -1.36
C ASN A 131 -10.80 -1.67 -1.96
N CYS A 132 -9.85 -1.21 -1.15
CA CYS A 132 -8.64 -0.55 -1.64
C CYS A 132 -7.74 -1.48 -2.46
N ALA A 133 -7.62 -2.76 -2.10
CA ALA A 133 -6.82 -3.72 -2.85
C ALA A 133 -7.43 -4.02 -4.24
N ALA A 134 -8.77 -4.10 -4.33
CA ALA A 134 -9.47 -4.22 -5.61
C ALA A 134 -9.28 -2.96 -6.48
N GLN A 135 -9.29 -1.76 -5.87
CA GLN A 135 -8.97 -0.51 -6.57
C GLN A 135 -7.55 -0.52 -7.14
N LEU A 136 -6.54 -0.87 -6.32
CA LEU A 136 -5.15 -1.03 -6.77
C LEU A 136 -5.07 -1.96 -7.99
N ALA A 137 -5.62 -3.16 -7.87
CA ALA A 137 -5.61 -4.16 -8.93
C ALA A 137 -6.28 -3.64 -10.22
N ALA A 138 -7.44 -2.99 -10.08
CA ALA A 138 -8.19 -2.42 -11.20
C ALA A 138 -7.41 -1.30 -11.89
N LEU A 139 -6.79 -0.39 -11.14
CA LEU A 139 -6.01 0.73 -11.69
C LEU A 139 -4.76 0.25 -12.42
N VAL A 140 -4.10 -0.81 -11.94
CA VAL A 140 -2.98 -1.43 -12.67
C VAL A 140 -3.48 -2.02 -13.98
N ALA A 141 -4.56 -2.80 -13.97
CA ALA A 141 -5.11 -3.38 -15.20
C ALA A 141 -5.59 -2.30 -16.20
N SER A 142 -6.20 -1.22 -15.69
CA SER A 142 -6.59 -0.06 -16.49
C SER A 142 -5.41 0.67 -17.12
N LYS A 143 -4.30 0.80 -16.40
CA LYS A 143 -3.08 1.43 -16.95
C LYS A 143 -2.56 0.70 -18.19
N HIS A 144 -2.88 -0.59 -18.30
CA HIS A 144 -2.50 -1.45 -19.43
C HIS A 144 -3.62 -1.63 -20.46
N ASP A 145 -4.67 -0.80 -20.43
CA ASP A 145 -5.84 -0.87 -21.31
C ASP A 145 -6.57 -2.24 -21.27
N ALA A 146 -6.37 -3.03 -20.20
CA ALA A 146 -6.97 -4.35 -20.08
C ALA A 146 -8.43 -4.29 -19.61
N VAL A 147 -8.80 -3.22 -18.90
CA VAL A 147 -10.14 -2.90 -18.40
C VAL A 147 -10.31 -1.38 -18.29
N ASP A 148 -11.55 -0.90 -18.27
CA ASP A 148 -11.90 0.51 -17.97
C ASP A 148 -12.58 0.54 -16.59
N LYS A 149 -11.81 0.93 -15.57
CA LYS A 149 -12.17 0.84 -14.13
C LYS A 149 -11.63 2.00 -13.30
N GLU A 150 -11.06 3.03 -13.91
CA GLU A 150 -10.55 4.23 -13.26
C GLU A 150 -11.68 4.98 -12.54
N ALA A 151 -12.81 5.18 -13.23
CA ALA A 151 -13.99 5.81 -12.65
C ALA A 151 -14.62 4.95 -11.53
N TRP A 152 -14.60 3.62 -11.68
CA TRP A 152 -15.05 2.71 -10.64
C TRP A 152 -14.15 2.83 -9.39
N ALA A 153 -12.83 2.84 -9.57
CA ALA A 153 -11.89 2.97 -8.46
C ALA A 153 -12.02 4.34 -7.75
N GLN A 154 -12.17 5.43 -8.52
CA GLN A 154 -12.44 6.75 -7.95
C GLN A 154 -13.75 6.76 -7.15
N ASN A 155 -14.81 6.13 -7.67
CA ASN A 155 -16.09 5.99 -6.98
C ASN A 155 -15.96 5.19 -5.67
N GLN A 156 -15.14 4.12 -5.66
CA GLN A 156 -14.85 3.34 -4.47
C GLN A 156 -14.04 4.14 -3.44
N MET A 157 -13.03 4.88 -3.87
CA MET A 157 -12.26 5.78 -3.00
C MET A 157 -13.13 6.86 -2.36
N GLY A 158 -14.18 7.32 -3.04
CA GLY A 158 -15.16 8.24 -2.46
C GLY A 158 -15.85 7.68 -1.20
N TYR A 159 -16.07 6.37 -1.09
CA TYR A 159 -16.53 5.77 0.18
C TYR A 159 -15.41 5.77 1.23
N ILE A 160 -14.17 5.44 0.83
CA ILE A 160 -13.01 5.36 1.73
C ILE A 160 -12.70 6.71 2.38
N LEU A 161 -12.79 7.80 1.60
CA LEU A 161 -12.49 9.16 2.06
C LEU A 161 -13.68 9.88 2.69
N GLY A 162 -14.84 9.23 2.78
CA GLY A 162 -16.03 9.81 3.40
C GLY A 162 -16.74 10.86 2.54
N GLU A 163 -16.58 10.82 1.22
CA GLU A 163 -17.37 11.60 0.26
C GLU A 163 -18.76 10.97 0.05
N LYS A 164 -18.86 9.65 0.25
CA LYS A 164 -20.08 8.85 0.09
C LYS A 164 -20.35 8.02 1.35
N GLY A 165 -21.63 7.82 1.68
CA GLY A 165 -22.07 6.91 2.73
C GLY A 165 -22.22 5.49 2.21
N VAL A 166 -21.79 4.48 2.97
CA VAL A 166 -21.92 3.06 2.61
C VAL A 166 -23.33 2.59 2.95
N GLY A 167 -24.02 1.96 1.99
CA GLY A 167 -25.39 1.47 2.19
C GLY A 167 -26.36 2.57 2.63
N THR A 168 -26.86 2.48 3.86
CA THR A 168 -27.78 3.47 4.45
C THR A 168 -27.08 4.42 5.44
N ALA A 169 -25.79 4.19 5.72
CA ALA A 169 -25.01 5.00 6.63
C ALA A 169 -24.63 6.37 6.04
N ASN A 170 -24.39 7.34 6.91
CA ASN A 170 -23.86 8.64 6.53
C ASN A 170 -22.39 8.53 6.08
N PRO A 171 -21.87 9.48 5.28
CA PRO A 171 -20.47 9.49 4.89
C PRO A 171 -19.51 9.54 6.09
N LYS A 172 -18.48 8.68 6.05
CA LYS A 172 -17.45 8.54 7.08
C LYS A 172 -16.11 8.27 6.39
N CYS A 173 -15.08 9.07 6.70
CA CYS A 173 -13.72 8.76 6.27
C CYS A 173 -13.18 7.58 7.09
N PHE A 174 -12.50 6.64 6.43
CA PHE A 174 -11.86 5.47 7.05
C PHE A 174 -10.33 5.58 7.10
N VAL A 175 -9.76 6.73 6.75
CA VAL A 175 -8.32 7.00 6.81
C VAL A 175 -8.03 7.99 7.93
N THR A 176 -7.41 7.50 8.99
CA THR A 176 -7.11 8.27 10.21
C THR A 176 -6.31 9.56 9.91
N GLY A 177 -6.78 10.68 10.46
CA GLY A 177 -6.13 11.98 10.31
C GLY A 177 -6.26 12.64 8.93
N PHE A 178 -6.84 11.96 7.93
CA PHE A 178 -7.02 12.52 6.59
C PHE A 178 -8.07 13.64 6.55
N ASP A 179 -9.18 13.42 7.25
CA ASP A 179 -10.33 14.33 7.36
C ASP A 179 -10.80 14.51 8.81
N GLU A 180 -11.60 15.54 9.09
CA GLU A 180 -12.16 15.82 10.42
C GLU A 180 -13.02 14.66 10.90
N ASN A 181 -13.83 14.11 10.00
CA ASN A 181 -14.70 12.97 10.29
C ASN A 181 -13.97 11.61 10.30
N SER A 182 -12.66 11.55 10.16
CA SER A 182 -11.86 10.30 10.21
C SER A 182 -11.88 9.63 11.60
N PRO A 183 -11.47 8.34 11.72
CA PRO A 183 -11.41 7.65 13.00
C PRO A 183 -10.34 8.25 13.91
N LYS A 184 -10.63 8.28 15.22
CA LYS A 184 -9.74 8.75 16.28
C LYS A 184 -9.22 7.61 17.15
N ASN A 185 -9.91 6.46 17.15
CA ASN A 185 -9.64 5.35 18.04
C ASN A 185 -9.30 4.04 17.31
N PRO A 186 -8.34 4.01 16.36
CA PRO A 186 -7.89 2.74 15.79
C PRO A 186 -7.35 1.79 16.86
N HIS A 187 -7.51 0.48 16.66
CA HIS A 187 -7.04 -0.61 17.52
C HIS A 187 -5.51 -0.72 17.52
N HIS A 188 -4.81 0.26 18.09
CA HIS A 188 -3.35 0.35 18.00
C HIS A 188 -2.72 0.77 19.34
N ARG A 189 -2.03 -0.18 20.00
CA ARG A 189 -1.45 0.01 21.35
C ARG A 189 -0.50 1.20 21.46
N ALA A 190 0.42 1.36 20.50
CA ALA A 190 1.38 2.45 20.56
C ALA A 190 0.71 3.83 20.33
N ALA A 191 -0.38 3.87 19.57
CA ALA A 191 -1.12 5.11 19.34
C ALA A 191 -2.09 5.43 20.49
N SER A 192 -2.64 4.41 21.15
CA SER A 192 -3.56 4.60 22.26
C SER A 192 -2.89 5.26 23.47
N GLY A 193 -1.59 5.05 23.66
CA GLY A 193 -0.87 5.52 24.85
C GLY A 193 -1.21 4.71 26.11
N THR A 194 -1.86 3.56 25.92
CA THR A 194 -2.24 2.59 26.97
C THR A 194 -1.56 1.25 26.69
N ASP A 195 -1.48 0.37 27.69
CA ASP A 195 -0.98 -1.00 27.53
C ASP A 195 -2.04 -1.96 26.93
N SER A 196 -3.27 -1.47 26.72
CA SER A 196 -4.42 -2.23 26.25
C SER A 196 -5.17 -1.51 25.13
N ALA A 197 -5.53 -2.25 24.08
CA ALA A 197 -6.48 -1.83 23.05
C ALA A 197 -7.87 -2.46 23.25
N GLN A 198 -8.16 -2.97 24.46
CA GLN A 198 -9.41 -3.64 24.81
C GLN A 198 -10.42 -2.65 25.42
N THR A 199 -11.62 -3.15 25.73
CA THR A 199 -12.78 -2.37 26.21
C THR A 199 -12.51 -1.50 27.42
N ASN A 200 -11.57 -1.90 28.30
CA ASN A 200 -11.17 -1.12 29.47
C ASN A 200 -10.54 0.24 29.12
N ALA A 201 -10.20 0.45 27.86
CA ALA A 201 -9.56 1.66 27.38
C ALA A 201 -10.52 2.55 26.54
N ASP A 202 -11.68 2.07 26.07
CA ASP A 202 -12.54 2.77 25.10
C ASP A 202 -13.04 4.17 25.54
N SER A 203 -13.03 4.47 26.83
CA SER A 203 -13.38 5.79 27.37
C SER A 203 -12.28 6.85 27.19
N ILE A 204 -11.10 6.45 26.71
CA ILE A 204 -9.94 7.31 26.50
C ILE A 204 -9.62 7.33 25.01
N GLU A 205 -9.64 8.52 24.42
CA GLU A 205 -9.21 8.73 23.03
C GLU A 205 -7.74 8.33 22.86
N ASN A 206 -7.36 7.84 21.68
CA ASN A 206 -5.96 7.55 21.43
C ASN A 206 -5.08 8.79 21.67
N LYS A 207 -3.99 8.61 22.41
CA LYS A 207 -3.03 9.68 22.70
C LYS A 207 -2.41 10.28 21.44
N HIS A 208 -2.20 9.44 20.42
CA HIS A 208 -1.55 9.82 19.17
C HIS A 208 -2.45 9.51 17.98
N ILE A 209 -2.42 10.41 17.00
CA ILE A 209 -3.08 10.21 15.72
C ILE A 209 -2.21 9.29 14.87
N LEU A 210 -2.76 8.15 14.48
CA LEU A 210 -2.05 7.16 13.68
C LEU A 210 -2.09 7.52 12.19
N LEU A 211 -1.54 8.68 11.84
CA LEU A 211 -1.73 9.33 10.54
C LEU A 211 -1.67 8.38 9.34
N GLY A 212 -2.73 8.39 8.52
CA GLY A 212 -2.80 7.66 7.27
C GLY A 212 -3.11 6.17 7.41
N ALA A 213 -3.38 5.67 8.61
CA ALA A 213 -3.86 4.29 8.79
C ALA A 213 -5.26 4.12 8.20
N LEU A 214 -5.43 3.07 7.39
CA LEU A 214 -6.72 2.59 6.94
C LEU A 214 -7.30 1.67 8.02
N VAL A 215 -8.45 2.04 8.60
CA VAL A 215 -9.17 1.14 9.52
C VAL A 215 -9.91 0.05 8.74
N GLY A 216 -10.34 -1.02 9.43
CA GLY A 216 -11.09 -2.13 8.82
C GLY A 216 -12.33 -1.71 8.03
N GLY A 217 -12.99 -0.63 8.44
CA GLY A 217 -14.12 -0.05 7.73
C GLY A 217 -15.46 -0.62 8.17
N PRO A 218 -16.53 -0.47 7.36
CA PRO A 218 -17.86 -0.92 7.74
C PRO A 218 -17.90 -2.44 7.93
N ALA A 219 -18.60 -2.89 8.97
CA ALA A 219 -18.80 -4.28 9.32
C ALA A 219 -19.83 -4.99 8.42
N ASP A 220 -20.66 -4.24 7.70
CA ASP A 220 -21.66 -4.78 6.78
C ASP A 220 -21.90 -3.89 5.55
N GLU A 221 -22.70 -4.40 4.60
CA GLU A 221 -23.08 -3.69 3.37
C GLU A 221 -23.96 -2.45 3.63
N ASN A 222 -24.56 -2.33 4.82
CA ASN A 222 -25.36 -1.17 5.21
C ASN A 222 -24.52 -0.03 5.79
N GLY A 223 -23.21 -0.24 5.97
CA GLY A 223 -22.27 0.75 6.45
C GLY A 223 -22.15 0.84 7.96
N ALA A 224 -22.49 -0.23 8.70
CA ALA A 224 -22.34 -0.26 10.16
C ALA A 224 -20.88 -0.03 10.56
N TYR A 225 -20.60 1.05 11.28
CA TYR A 225 -19.26 1.39 11.76
C TYR A 225 -19.36 2.22 13.04
N GLN A 226 -18.50 1.92 14.02
CA GLN A 226 -18.34 2.72 15.23
C GLN A 226 -16.85 2.97 15.45
N ASP A 227 -16.47 4.16 15.89
CA ASP A 227 -15.06 4.53 16.16
C ASP A 227 -14.67 4.12 17.60
N ILE A 228 -14.60 2.81 17.82
CA ILE A 228 -14.37 2.18 19.13
C ILE A 228 -13.10 1.35 19.05
N ARG A 229 -12.14 1.61 19.95
CA ARG A 229 -10.84 0.95 19.93
C ARG A 229 -10.94 -0.56 20.10
N SER A 230 -11.79 -1.05 21.00
CA SER A 230 -11.94 -2.50 21.21
C SER A 230 -12.59 -3.24 20.05
N ASP A 231 -13.24 -2.53 19.11
CA ASP A 231 -13.80 -3.10 17.89
C ASP A 231 -12.67 -3.36 16.89
N TYR A 232 -11.95 -4.45 17.12
CA TYR A 232 -10.86 -4.92 16.26
C TYR A 232 -11.35 -5.41 14.88
N GLN A 233 -12.66 -5.43 14.59
CA GLN A 233 -13.13 -5.77 13.25
C GLN A 233 -13.14 -4.51 12.37
N SER A 234 -13.77 -3.44 12.87
CA SER A 234 -13.90 -2.19 12.13
C SER A 234 -12.76 -1.20 12.34
N ASN A 235 -12.06 -1.24 13.49
CA ASN A 235 -11.01 -0.28 13.86
C ASN A 235 -9.59 -0.85 13.85
N GLU A 236 -9.42 -2.12 13.49
CA GLU A 236 -8.07 -2.69 13.28
C GLU A 236 -7.35 -1.98 12.13
N VAL A 237 -6.04 -1.91 12.26
CA VAL A 237 -5.13 -1.32 11.29
C VAL A 237 -3.98 -2.28 11.07
N SER A 238 -3.59 -2.49 9.82
CA SER A 238 -2.51 -3.43 9.50
C SER A 238 -1.71 -2.99 8.28
N LEU A 239 -0.52 -3.56 8.12
CA LEU A 239 0.34 -3.31 6.96
C LEU A 239 -0.35 -3.70 5.64
N ASP A 240 -1.13 -4.79 5.64
CA ASP A 240 -1.84 -5.25 4.45
C ASP A 240 -3.05 -4.36 4.10
N TYR A 241 -3.68 -3.70 5.10
CA TYR A 241 -4.75 -2.74 4.86
C TYR A 241 -4.22 -1.52 4.11
N ASN A 242 -3.09 -0.98 4.57
CA ASN A 242 -2.44 0.15 3.93
C ASN A 242 -1.79 -0.19 2.58
N ALA A 243 -1.40 -1.44 2.33
CA ALA A 243 -0.80 -1.83 1.05
C ALA A 243 -1.76 -1.58 -0.13
N GLY A 244 -3.03 -1.93 0.03
CA GLY A 244 -4.08 -1.60 -0.94
C GLY A 244 -4.30 -0.08 -1.06
N LEU A 245 -4.36 0.65 0.07
CA LEU A 245 -4.59 2.10 0.08
C LEU A 245 -3.50 2.87 -0.66
N VAL A 246 -2.22 2.58 -0.38
CA VAL A 246 -1.08 3.25 -1.03
C VAL A 246 -1.13 3.02 -2.54
N GLY A 247 -1.36 1.77 -2.96
CA GLY A 247 -1.44 1.43 -4.37
C GLY A 247 -2.62 2.10 -5.08
N ALA A 248 -3.80 2.10 -4.44
CA ALA A 248 -4.98 2.78 -4.98
C ALA A 248 -4.78 4.29 -5.06
N ALA A 249 -4.22 4.92 -4.02
CA ALA A 249 -3.90 6.34 -4.01
C ALA A 249 -2.90 6.72 -5.11
N ALA A 250 -1.84 5.93 -5.29
CA ALA A 250 -0.86 6.14 -6.36
C ALA A 250 -1.48 5.97 -7.76
N GLY A 251 -2.31 4.94 -7.96
CA GLY A 251 -3.02 4.71 -9.22
C GLY A 251 -4.00 5.85 -9.54
N LEU A 252 -4.80 6.29 -8.55
CA LEU A 252 -5.72 7.41 -8.73
C LEU A 252 -4.98 8.72 -9.00
N TYR A 253 -3.86 8.99 -8.33
CA TYR A 253 -3.03 10.13 -8.63
C TYR A 253 -2.44 10.08 -10.06
N TYR A 254 -2.07 8.89 -10.54
CA TYR A 254 -1.59 8.71 -11.90
C TYR A 254 -2.65 9.07 -12.95
N PHE A 255 -3.91 8.66 -12.77
CA PHE A 255 -5.00 8.97 -13.71
C PHE A 255 -5.61 10.36 -13.50
N TYR A 256 -5.64 10.83 -12.25
CA TYR A 256 -6.21 12.10 -11.82
C TYR A 256 -5.17 12.87 -10.99
N PRO A 257 -4.19 13.51 -11.64
CA PRO A 257 -3.08 14.20 -10.95
C PRO A 257 -3.54 15.53 -10.35
N GLN A 258 -4.40 15.45 -9.35
CA GLN A 258 -4.98 16.57 -8.61
C GLN A 258 -4.61 16.46 -7.13
N GLY A 259 -4.70 17.61 -6.44
CA GLY A 259 -4.38 17.72 -5.02
C GLY A 259 -2.96 18.23 -4.75
N ILE A 260 -2.70 18.54 -3.49
CA ILE A 260 -1.41 19.02 -2.99
C ILE A 260 -1.06 18.27 -1.71
N THR A 261 0.23 18.01 -1.49
CA THR A 261 0.74 17.47 -0.24
C THR A 261 0.76 18.54 0.85
N ASP A 262 0.68 18.11 2.10
CA ASP A 262 0.87 19.02 3.22
C ASP A 262 2.36 19.29 3.42
N ALA A 263 2.71 20.58 3.44
CA ALA A 263 4.09 21.05 3.54
C ALA A 263 4.70 20.84 4.93
N ASP A 264 3.85 20.79 5.96
CA ASP A 264 4.23 20.54 7.35
C ASP A 264 3.30 19.50 7.99
N ILE A 265 3.73 18.24 7.98
CA ILE A 265 3.01 17.15 8.62
C ILE A 265 3.17 17.17 10.14
N SER A 266 4.17 17.87 10.69
CA SER A 266 4.34 17.98 12.14
C SER A 266 3.21 18.79 12.81
N ALA A 267 2.57 19.69 12.06
CA ALA A 267 1.34 20.36 12.47
C ALA A 267 0.11 19.43 12.41
N SER A 268 0.11 18.45 11.50
CA SER A 268 -0.95 17.43 11.33
C SER A 268 -0.80 16.22 12.27
N VAL A 269 0.39 16.05 12.86
CA VAL A 269 0.70 15.03 13.88
C VAL A 269 1.11 15.76 15.16
N PRO A 270 0.16 16.37 15.89
CA PRO A 270 0.52 17.00 17.13
C PRO A 270 0.94 15.96 18.18
N ASP A 271 1.99 16.29 18.91
CA ASP A 271 2.20 15.72 20.23
C ASP A 271 0.96 16.06 21.07
N SER A 272 0.39 15.04 21.72
CA SER A 272 -0.94 15.04 22.34
C SER A 272 -1.38 16.43 22.88
N GLY A 273 -2.43 17.01 22.30
CA GLY A 273 -3.09 18.21 22.85
C GLY A 273 -3.25 19.43 21.94
N VAL A 274 -2.85 19.38 20.66
CA VAL A 274 -3.15 20.45 19.69
C VAL A 274 -4.37 20.05 18.87
N GLU A 275 -5.38 20.91 18.82
CA GLU A 275 -6.48 20.77 17.86
C GLU A 275 -5.91 20.76 16.44
N ILE A 276 -6.17 19.70 15.66
CA ILE A 276 -5.89 19.75 14.22
C ILE A 276 -6.78 20.85 13.64
N THR A 277 -6.16 21.92 13.16
CA THR A 277 -6.88 22.86 12.29
C THR A 277 -6.94 22.25 10.90
N TYR A 278 -8.07 21.63 10.56
CA TYR A 278 -8.34 21.21 9.19
C TYR A 278 -8.48 22.48 8.33
N GLY A 279 -7.37 22.88 7.69
CA GLY A 279 -7.27 24.11 6.91
C GLY A 279 -7.01 25.35 7.76
N GLY A 280 -5.75 25.77 7.89
CA GLY A 280 -5.43 26.94 8.72
C GLY A 280 -4.03 27.52 8.63
N GLY A 281 -3.28 27.31 7.54
CA GLY A 281 -2.06 28.08 7.28
C GLY A 281 -2.40 29.39 6.59
N MET A 282 -2.36 30.52 7.31
CA MET A 282 -2.54 31.86 6.74
C MET A 282 -1.55 32.11 5.59
N GLY A 283 -2.05 32.05 4.36
CA GLY A 283 -1.26 32.31 3.16
C GLY A 283 -2.02 32.01 1.88
N ASN A 284 -3.13 32.72 1.64
CA ASN A 284 -3.77 32.86 0.32
C ASN A 284 -3.91 31.59 -0.54
N SER A 285 -4.22 30.44 0.07
CA SER A 285 -4.51 29.18 -0.65
C SER A 285 -5.96 28.80 -0.42
N ALA A 286 -6.66 28.51 -1.51
CA ALA A 286 -8.03 28.01 -1.51
C ALA A 286 -8.21 26.90 -0.45
N VAL A 287 -9.36 26.87 0.23
CA VAL A 287 -9.78 25.72 1.03
C VAL A 287 -9.65 24.48 0.13
N VAL A 288 -8.62 23.66 0.36
CA VAL A 288 -8.41 22.47 -0.45
C VAL A 288 -9.42 21.44 0.03
N ASN A 289 -10.48 21.26 -0.76
CA ASN A 289 -11.39 20.15 -0.57
C ASN A 289 -10.56 18.85 -0.57
N ASN A 290 -10.62 18.08 0.51
CA ASN A 290 -9.94 16.79 0.60
C ASN A 290 -10.51 15.77 -0.41
N SER A 291 -11.71 16.03 -0.96
CA SER A 291 -12.29 15.25 -2.04
C SER A 291 -11.28 15.14 -3.18
N GLN A 292 -10.93 13.89 -3.50
CA GLN A 292 -9.97 13.57 -4.56
C GLN A 292 -8.54 14.16 -4.40
N ASN A 293 -8.12 14.58 -3.20
CA ASN A 293 -6.72 14.97 -2.95
C ASN A 293 -5.82 13.72 -2.78
N TYR A 294 -5.56 13.03 -3.89
CA TYR A 294 -4.79 11.78 -3.90
C TYR A 294 -3.30 11.98 -3.60
N ALA A 295 -2.74 13.17 -3.88
CA ALA A 295 -1.38 13.51 -3.50
C ALA A 295 -1.20 13.48 -1.97
N LYS A 296 -2.12 14.12 -1.24
CA LYS A 296 -2.15 14.07 0.23
C LYS A 296 -2.42 12.66 0.74
N LEU A 297 -3.35 11.93 0.12
CA LEU A 297 -3.67 10.56 0.55
C LEU A 297 -2.46 9.63 0.42
N LEU A 298 -1.75 9.72 -0.71
CA LEU A 298 -0.51 8.97 -0.93
C LEU A 298 0.56 9.36 0.11
N GLN A 299 0.74 10.66 0.35
CA GLN A 299 1.66 11.14 1.38
C GLN A 299 1.31 10.56 2.77
N TYR A 300 0.05 10.68 3.19
CA TYR A 300 -0.41 10.26 4.52
C TYR A 300 -0.32 8.75 4.70
N SER A 301 -0.77 7.96 3.72
CA SER A 301 -0.75 6.49 3.79
C SER A 301 0.66 5.91 3.98
N LEU A 302 1.70 6.63 3.57
CA LEU A 302 3.10 6.24 3.81
C LEU A 302 3.55 6.45 5.26
N TYR A 303 3.01 7.44 5.98
CA TYR A 303 3.33 7.68 7.40
C TYR A 303 2.86 6.56 8.32
N PHE A 304 1.86 5.79 7.91
CA PHE A 304 1.46 4.60 8.65
C PHE A 304 2.59 3.56 8.73
N TYR A 305 3.38 3.37 7.67
CA TYR A 305 4.52 2.44 7.73
C TYR A 305 5.60 2.92 8.68
N ASP A 306 5.81 4.24 8.75
CA ASP A 306 6.72 4.86 9.71
C ASP A 306 6.22 4.67 11.16
N ALA A 307 4.90 4.78 11.38
CA ALA A 307 4.29 4.46 12.68
C ALA A 307 4.47 3.00 13.11
N ASN A 308 4.61 2.08 12.14
CA ASN A 308 4.85 0.67 12.38
C ASN A 308 6.34 0.28 12.29
N MET A 309 7.25 1.25 12.15
CA MET A 309 8.68 0.99 12.15
C MET A 309 9.09 0.31 13.46
N CYS A 310 9.99 -0.65 13.34
CA CYS A 310 10.50 -1.40 14.47
C CYS A 310 12.00 -1.70 14.38
N GLY A 311 12.63 -1.97 15.52
CA GLY A 311 14.09 -2.10 15.66
C GLY A 311 14.66 -1.15 16.72
N SER A 312 16.00 -1.12 16.80
CA SER A 312 16.77 -0.31 17.77
C SER A 312 16.99 1.14 17.36
N ASP A 313 16.62 1.49 16.13
CA ASP A 313 16.96 2.78 15.54
C ASP A 313 15.68 3.57 15.20
N VAL A 314 14.52 3.16 15.72
CA VAL A 314 13.22 3.80 15.45
C VAL A 314 13.21 5.22 15.97
N GLY A 315 13.74 5.45 17.17
CA GLY A 315 13.80 6.78 17.77
C GLY A 315 14.60 7.80 16.96
N GLU A 316 15.53 7.35 16.11
CA GLU A 316 16.36 8.22 15.25
C GLU A 316 15.93 8.20 13.78
N SER A 317 15.29 7.13 13.33
CA SER A 317 14.94 6.91 11.91
C SER A 317 13.49 7.28 11.59
N SER A 318 12.60 7.31 12.59
CA SER A 318 11.20 7.64 12.38
C SER A 318 11.00 9.15 12.23
N ALA A 319 10.08 9.55 11.34
CA ALA A 319 9.62 10.92 11.26
C ALA A 319 8.61 11.26 12.38
N LEU A 320 8.16 10.26 13.15
CA LEU A 320 7.21 10.42 14.24
C LEU A 320 7.94 10.50 15.58
N THR A 321 7.95 11.69 16.20
CA THR A 321 8.65 11.97 17.46
C THR A 321 8.15 11.14 18.65
N TRP A 322 6.92 10.63 18.57
CA TRP A 322 6.31 9.79 19.59
C TRP A 322 6.63 8.29 19.43
N ARG A 323 7.21 7.87 18.29
CA ARG A 323 7.68 6.49 18.10
C ARG A 323 9.05 6.30 18.74
N LYS A 324 9.23 5.10 19.28
CA LYS A 324 10.43 4.65 19.98
C LYS A 324 10.72 3.22 19.59
N ASP A 325 11.95 2.80 19.86
CA ASP A 325 12.43 1.46 19.61
C ASP A 325 11.47 0.41 20.14
N CYS A 326 11.21 -0.59 19.31
CA CYS A 326 10.35 -1.73 19.65
C CYS A 326 10.99 -3.01 19.15
N HIS A 327 10.54 -4.14 19.71
CA HIS A 327 10.99 -5.50 19.33
C HIS A 327 12.52 -5.64 19.21
N VAL A 328 13.28 -4.88 20.02
CA VAL A 328 14.75 -4.87 20.06
C VAL A 328 15.34 -6.21 20.52
N GLN A 329 14.49 -7.12 21.01
CA GLN A 329 14.84 -8.44 21.51
C GLN A 329 14.83 -9.50 20.40
N ASP A 330 14.13 -9.25 19.28
CA ASP A 330 14.02 -10.18 18.15
C ASP A 330 15.37 -10.37 17.44
N ALA A 331 16.30 -9.43 17.63
CA ALA A 331 17.69 -9.53 17.17
C ALA A 331 18.50 -10.64 17.86
N GLN A 332 17.97 -11.28 18.93
CA GLN A 332 18.66 -12.33 19.67
C GLN A 332 18.31 -13.76 19.23
N LEU A 333 17.58 -13.96 18.12
CA LEU A 333 17.49 -15.29 17.51
C LEU A 333 18.83 -15.66 16.87
N ASN A 334 19.59 -16.48 17.60
CA ASN A 334 20.91 -17.01 17.28
C ASN A 334 21.17 -17.28 15.78
N SER A 335 21.98 -16.42 15.16
CA SER A 335 23.27 -16.82 14.58
C SER A 335 24.13 -15.59 14.27
N ALA A 336 25.21 -15.41 15.04
CA ALA A 336 26.25 -14.44 14.73
C ALA A 336 27.23 -15.00 13.67
N PRO A 337 28.04 -14.18 12.96
CA PRO A 337 27.83 -12.76 12.65
C PRO A 337 28.29 -12.35 11.22
N ALA A 338 27.94 -11.14 10.79
CA ALA A 338 28.88 -10.29 10.05
C ALA A 338 28.61 -8.81 10.39
N GLU A 339 29.70 -8.11 10.67
CA GLU A 339 29.82 -6.82 11.33
C GLU A 339 29.07 -5.66 10.66
N SER A 340 28.60 -4.76 11.52
CA SER A 340 28.06 -3.45 11.18
C SER A 340 29.20 -2.49 10.82
N GLU A 341 29.05 -1.79 9.71
CA GLU A 341 29.36 -0.36 9.60
C GLU A 341 28.82 0.18 8.26
N THR A 342 28.25 1.40 8.32
CA THR A 342 27.72 2.23 7.22
C THR A 342 26.29 1.93 6.70
N ILE A 343 25.27 2.16 7.53
CA ILE A 343 23.85 2.21 7.12
C ILE A 343 23.30 3.64 6.99
N LEU A 344 24.04 4.67 7.40
CA LEU A 344 23.59 6.07 7.24
C LEU A 344 23.48 6.58 5.77
N PRO A 345 24.28 6.12 4.78
CA PRO A 345 24.09 6.54 3.39
C PRO A 345 22.89 5.90 2.66
N LYS A 346 22.26 4.87 3.25
CA LYS A 346 21.20 4.08 2.58
C LYS A 346 19.78 4.62 2.84
N LEU A 347 19.58 5.42 3.89
CA LEU A 347 18.28 6.00 4.23
C LEU A 347 17.80 7.03 3.18
N ASN A 348 18.72 7.87 2.69
CA ASN A 348 18.45 8.77 1.55
C ASN A 348 18.15 8.01 0.23
N THR A 349 18.52 6.73 0.15
CA THR A 349 18.23 5.88 -1.01
C THR A 349 16.80 5.33 -0.96
N VAL A 350 16.19 5.16 0.21
CA VAL A 350 14.81 4.67 0.34
C VAL A 350 13.83 5.80 0.04
N ILE A 351 13.99 6.97 0.65
CA ILE A 351 13.24 8.18 0.31
C ILE A 351 13.46 8.55 -1.17
N GLY A 352 14.70 8.48 -1.67
CA GLY A 352 15.01 8.67 -3.09
C GLY A 352 14.42 7.62 -4.03
N LYS A 353 14.20 6.38 -3.56
CA LYS A 353 13.55 5.30 -4.34
C LYS A 353 12.03 5.45 -4.37
N TYR A 354 11.40 5.86 -3.27
CA TYR A 354 9.98 6.19 -3.24
C TYR A 354 9.68 7.42 -4.11
N TRP A 355 10.54 8.46 -4.05
CA TRP A 355 10.48 9.57 -5.01
C TRP A 355 10.82 9.15 -6.43
N SER A 356 11.66 8.14 -6.66
CA SER A 356 11.88 7.59 -8.01
C SER A 356 10.69 6.77 -8.52
N PHE A 357 9.86 6.19 -7.63
CA PHE A 357 8.61 5.51 -7.99
C PHE A 357 7.50 6.52 -8.30
N VAL A 358 7.41 7.61 -7.52
CA VAL A 358 6.58 8.78 -7.82
C VAL A 358 7.06 9.49 -9.09
N ASN A 359 8.38 9.58 -9.33
CA ASN A 359 8.94 10.10 -10.58
C ASN A 359 8.80 9.12 -11.74
N LEU A 360 8.79 7.80 -11.52
CA LEU A 360 8.44 6.82 -12.56
C LEU A 360 6.98 6.98 -13.02
N LEU A 361 6.12 7.52 -12.15
CA LEU A 361 4.74 7.88 -12.45
C LEU A 361 4.59 9.32 -12.97
N SER A 362 5.60 10.18 -12.81
CA SER A 362 5.56 11.60 -13.25
C SER A 362 6.47 11.93 -14.43
N GLU A 363 7.43 11.07 -14.81
CA GLU A 363 8.29 11.22 -16.00
C GLU A 363 7.50 11.07 -17.32
N GLU A 364 6.22 10.70 -17.26
CA GLU A 364 5.29 10.71 -18.40
C GLU A 364 4.42 11.99 -18.50
N ASN A 365 4.48 12.92 -17.55
CA ASN A 365 3.48 14.00 -17.43
C ASN A 365 3.99 15.44 -17.63
N ALA A 366 5.22 15.66 -18.12
CA ALA A 366 5.66 17.01 -18.44
C ALA A 366 5.19 17.45 -19.83
N GLU A 367 4.15 18.29 -19.83
CA GLU A 367 3.56 19.10 -20.92
C GLU A 367 2.32 18.52 -21.63
N ALA A 368 1.17 18.67 -20.97
CA ALA A 368 -0.15 18.55 -21.58
C ALA A 368 -1.03 19.78 -21.27
N ASP A 369 -0.54 21.00 -21.52
CA ASP A 369 -1.38 22.19 -21.53
C ASP A 369 -1.16 22.99 -22.82
N THR A 370 -2.10 22.85 -23.76
CA THR A 370 -2.69 23.92 -24.61
C THR A 370 -3.54 23.34 -25.77
N VAL A 371 -4.57 22.49 -25.55
CA VAL A 371 -5.60 22.22 -26.60
C VAL A 371 -6.97 21.82 -25.97
N PRO A 372 -8.12 22.31 -26.47
CA PRO A 372 -9.45 22.10 -25.86
C PRO A 372 -9.98 20.65 -25.84
N ALA A 373 -10.84 20.36 -24.87
CA ALA A 373 -11.25 19.04 -24.38
C ALA A 373 -12.01 18.10 -25.34
N ALA A 374 -12.28 18.48 -26.59
CA ALA A 374 -13.25 17.75 -27.44
C ALA A 374 -12.64 16.76 -28.47
N THR A 375 -11.35 16.45 -28.44
CA THR A 375 -10.74 15.59 -29.50
C THR A 375 -9.71 14.56 -28.98
N ARG A 376 -9.72 14.24 -27.68
CA ARG A 376 -8.80 13.26 -27.07
C ARG A 376 -9.31 11.81 -27.20
N THR A 377 -9.63 11.36 -28.40
CA THR A 377 -9.83 9.93 -28.64
C THR A 377 -9.12 9.56 -29.93
N LYS A 378 -8.17 8.64 -29.82
CA LYS A 378 -7.31 8.06 -30.88
C LYS A 378 -5.94 8.72 -30.99
N THR A 379 -4.93 7.87 -30.81
CA THR A 379 -3.54 7.96 -31.26
C THR A 379 -2.53 8.46 -30.21
N ARG A 380 -1.86 7.52 -29.53
CA ARG A 380 -0.46 7.68 -29.13
C ARG A 380 0.30 6.39 -29.39
N VAL A 381 0.88 6.34 -30.58
CA VAL A 381 2.03 5.50 -30.93
C VAL A 381 3.12 6.47 -31.37
N LEU A 382 4.34 6.24 -30.86
CA LEU A 382 5.65 6.66 -31.37
C LEU A 382 6.18 8.09 -31.11
N ARG A 383 7.39 8.09 -30.48
CA ARG A 383 8.57 8.97 -30.66
C ARG A 383 8.56 10.33 -29.92
N LEU A 384 9.66 10.91 -29.43
CA LEU A 384 11.11 10.63 -29.46
C LEU A 384 11.84 11.62 -28.52
N SER A 385 12.95 11.16 -27.94
CA SER A 385 14.23 11.85 -27.70
C SER A 385 14.27 13.33 -27.25
N LYS A 386 14.68 13.55 -25.99
CA LYS A 386 15.84 14.39 -25.57
C LYS A 386 15.93 14.46 -24.03
N ALA A 387 16.72 13.60 -23.40
CA ALA A 387 17.14 13.78 -22.01
C ALA A 387 18.52 13.13 -21.79
N VAL A 388 19.59 13.86 -22.13
CA VAL A 388 21.00 13.48 -21.88
C VAL A 388 21.71 14.46 -20.93
N ASP A 389 21.05 15.50 -20.40
CA ASP A 389 21.78 16.60 -19.75
C ASP A 389 21.77 16.67 -18.21
N LEU A 390 21.16 15.72 -17.48
CA LEU A 390 21.23 15.73 -16.01
C LEU A 390 22.40 14.94 -15.39
N ARG A 391 23.28 14.34 -16.20
CA ARG A 391 24.46 13.61 -15.69
C ARG A 391 25.66 14.51 -15.35
N ASN A 392 25.62 15.79 -15.75
CA ASN A 392 26.78 16.69 -15.71
C ASN A 392 26.84 17.66 -14.51
N SER A 393 25.83 17.75 -13.64
CA SER A 393 25.83 18.74 -12.55
C SER A 393 26.39 18.26 -11.19
N LEU A 394 26.82 17.01 -11.05
CA LEU A 394 27.34 16.46 -9.78
C LEU A 394 28.85 16.16 -9.76
N ARG A 395 29.64 16.78 -10.63
CA ARG A 395 31.12 16.82 -10.48
C ARG A 395 31.59 18.14 -9.86
N CYS A 396 31.91 18.11 -8.56
CA CYS A 396 33.14 18.64 -7.95
C CYS A 396 32.95 18.95 -6.46
N ARG A 397 33.65 18.20 -5.60
CA ARG A 397 34.70 18.77 -4.73
C ARG A 397 35.66 17.67 -4.28
N ARG A 398 36.92 17.87 -4.68
CA ARG A 398 38.11 17.16 -4.25
C ARG A 398 38.34 17.35 -2.76
N LEU A 399 38.79 16.31 -2.05
CA LEU A 399 39.90 16.44 -1.10
C LEU A 399 40.90 15.31 -1.34
N ARG A 400 42.16 15.71 -1.47
CA ARG A 400 43.35 14.92 -1.79
C ARG A 400 43.98 14.40 -0.49
N THR A 401 44.43 13.15 -0.54
CA THR A 401 45.67 12.58 0.03
C THR A 401 46.21 13.07 1.38
N VAL A 402 46.41 12.14 2.33
CA VAL A 402 47.70 11.93 3.05
C VAL A 402 47.91 10.43 3.26
N SER A 403 49.16 10.00 3.09
CA SER A 403 49.71 8.63 3.03
C SER A 403 50.36 8.16 4.34
N ARG A 404 50.50 6.82 4.51
CA ARG A 404 51.45 6.08 5.40
C ARG A 404 51.20 6.29 6.91
N ILE A 405 51.25 5.32 7.81
CA ILE A 405 51.90 4.00 7.96
C ILE A 405 50.86 3.00 8.47
#